data_AF-R5ZPG8-F1
#
_entry.id   AF-R5ZPG8-F1
#
_cell.length_a   1.000
_cell.length_b   1.000
_cell.length_c   1.000
_cell.angle_alpha   90.00
_cell.angle_beta   90.00
_cell.angle_gamma   90.00
#
_symmetry.space_group_name_H-M   'P 1'
#
loop_
_entity.id
_entity.type
_entity.pdbx_description
1 polymer ?
#
loop_
_entity_poly.entity_id
_entity_poly.type
_entity_poly.pdbx_seq_one_letter_code
_entity_poly.pdbx_strand_id
1 'polypeptide(L)'
;MQALQMVHADLAVMCPGAFVPSCGFTTDFPQMAETKAAMVGAARQSVALMDASKVNGRGMYRFAELADVDAIVMDRDPDDAVATSIAEIVDNARPNLLIAGA
;
A
#
# COMPACT_ATOMS: atom_id res chain seq x y z
N MET A 1 -17.48 -1.18 2.19
CA MET A 1 -18.12 0.02 2.79
C MET A 1 -18.69 0.98 1.73
N GLN A 2 -20.01 1.11 1.61
CA GLN A 2 -20.67 1.99 0.63
C GLN A 2 -20.46 3.49 0.90
N ALA A 3 -20.30 3.90 2.16
CA ALA A 3 -20.11 5.31 2.52
C ALA A 3 -18.83 5.91 1.92
N LEU A 4 -17.73 5.15 1.88
CA LEU A 4 -16.46 5.61 1.31
C LEU A 4 -16.52 5.77 -0.21
N GLN A 5 -17.38 5.01 -0.89
CA GLN A 5 -17.58 5.15 -2.34
C GLN A 5 -18.31 6.45 -2.71
N MET A 6 -18.95 7.12 -1.75
CA MET A 6 -19.58 8.43 -1.94
C MET A 6 -18.60 9.59 -1.67
N VAL A 7 -17.39 9.29 -1.20
CA VAL A 7 -16.35 10.29 -0.94
C VAL A 7 -15.53 10.47 -2.21
N HIS A 8 -15.56 11.67 -2.78
CA HIS A 8 -14.70 12.05 -3.90
C HIS A 8 -13.33 12.51 -3.39
N ALA A 9 -12.52 11.57 -2.90
CA ALA A 9 -11.20 11.88 -2.38
C ALA A 9 -10.19 12.07 -3.53
N ASP A 10 -9.47 13.19 -3.54
CA ASP A 10 -8.35 13.37 -4.48
C ASP A 10 -7.17 12.47 -4.11
N LEU A 11 -6.94 12.25 -2.81
CA LEU A 11 -5.80 11.49 -2.29
C LEU A 11 -6.20 10.67 -1.06
N ALA A 12 -5.83 9.38 -1.07
CA ALA A 12 -5.89 8.48 0.07
C ALA A 12 -4.47 8.06 0.49
N VAL A 13 -4.07 8.40 1.72
CA VAL A 13 -2.79 7.95 2.30
C VAL A 13 -3.05 6.85 3.33
N MET A 14 -2.57 5.64 3.06
CA MET A 14 -2.82 4.44 3.86
C MET A 14 -1.54 3.94 4.51
N CYS A 15 -1.53 3.85 5.83
CA CYS A 15 -0.45 3.16 6.55
C CYS A 15 -0.78 1.66 6.67
N PRO A 16 0.08 0.76 6.17
CA PRO A 16 -0.05 -0.67 6.40
C PRO A 16 0.45 -1.06 7.79
N GLY A 17 -0.05 -2.20 8.29
CA GLY A 17 0.55 -2.90 9.43
C GLY A 17 1.85 -3.60 9.03
N ALA A 18 1.90 -4.15 7.82
CA ALA A 18 3.11 -4.69 7.19
C ALA A 18 2.99 -4.70 5.67
N PHE A 19 4.14 -4.66 5.00
CA PHE A 19 4.30 -5.05 3.61
C PHE A 19 4.93 -6.45 3.54
N VAL A 20 4.28 -7.34 2.79
CA VAL A 20 4.71 -8.72 2.61
C VAL A 20 4.96 -8.97 1.12
N PRO A 21 6.19 -9.27 0.68
CA PRO A 21 6.49 -9.61 -0.71
C PRO A 21 5.55 -10.69 -1.24
N SER A 22 5.16 -10.62 -2.51
CA SER A 22 4.14 -11.47 -3.18
C SER A 22 2.70 -11.38 -2.65
N CYS A 23 2.48 -10.79 -1.47
CA CYS A 23 1.14 -10.62 -0.89
C CYS A 23 0.62 -9.19 -1.07
N GLY A 24 1.39 -8.17 -0.66
CA GLY A 24 0.98 -6.76 -0.70
C GLY A 24 0.93 -6.10 0.68
N PHE A 25 0.04 -5.12 0.83
CA PHE A 25 -0.15 -4.36 2.06
C PHE A 25 -1.19 -5.02 2.96
N THR A 26 -0.83 -5.19 4.23
CA THR A 26 -1.60 -5.97 5.20
C THR A 26 -1.94 -5.18 6.47
N THR A 27 -2.94 -5.65 7.19
CA THR A 27 -3.37 -5.16 8.51
C THR A 27 -3.90 -6.34 9.35
N ASP A 28 -4.09 -6.13 10.65
CA ASP A 28 -4.42 -7.20 11.60
C ASP A 28 -5.92 -7.42 11.79
N PHE A 29 -6.76 -6.52 11.28
CA PHE A 29 -8.21 -6.59 11.47
C PHE A 29 -8.95 -6.59 10.13
N PRO A 30 -9.93 -7.49 9.92
CA PRO A 30 -10.63 -7.61 8.65
C PRO A 30 -11.43 -6.35 8.30
N GLN A 31 -12.06 -5.71 9.30
CA GLN A 31 -12.79 -4.46 9.10
C GLN A 31 -11.86 -3.31 8.68
N MET A 32 -10.63 -3.27 9.20
CA MET A 32 -9.62 -2.30 8.75
C MET A 32 -9.19 -2.58 7.32
N ALA A 33 -9.03 -3.85 6.95
CA ALA A 33 -8.68 -4.22 5.59
C ALA A 33 -9.77 -3.79 4.60
N GLU A 34 -11.04 -4.06 4.92
CA GLU A 34 -12.18 -3.64 4.09
C GLU A 34 -12.25 -2.10 3.95
N THR A 35 -12.04 -1.39 5.07
CA THR A 35 -12.08 0.08 5.08
C THR A 35 -10.96 0.65 4.21
N LYS A 36 -9.73 0.16 4.36
CA LYS A 36 -8.58 0.63 3.57
C LYS A 36 -8.72 0.29 2.09
N ALA A 37 -9.18 -0.92 1.76
CA ALA A 37 -9.45 -1.32 0.38
C ALA A 37 -10.51 -0.40 -0.27
N ALA A 38 -11.58 -0.08 0.47
CA ALA A 38 -12.60 0.87 -0.01
C ALA A 38 -12.04 2.30 -0.18
N MET A 39 -11.12 2.73 0.68
CA MET A 39 -10.45 4.04 0.53
C MET A 39 -9.54 4.07 -0.71
N VAL A 40 -8.74 3.01 -0.92
CA VAL A 40 -7.86 2.87 -2.10
C VAL A 40 -8.69 2.93 -3.39
N GLY A 41 -9.79 2.17 -3.46
CA GLY A 41 -10.65 2.15 -4.65
C GLY A 41 -11.53 3.39 -4.87
N ALA A 42 -11.74 4.22 -3.85
CA ALA A 42 -12.57 5.43 -3.96
C ALA A 42 -11.78 6.70 -4.32
N ALA A 43 -10.46 6.70 -4.07
CA ALA A 43 -9.64 7.89 -4.28
C ALA A 43 -9.12 7.97 -5.72
N ARG A 44 -8.93 9.21 -6.21
CA ARG A 44 -8.27 9.46 -7.50
C ARG A 44 -6.80 9.07 -7.48
N GLN A 45 -6.13 9.28 -6.33
CA GLN A 45 -4.77 8.85 -6.09
C GLN A 45 -4.66 8.16 -4.72
N SER A 46 -3.80 7.15 -4.64
CA SER A 46 -3.62 6.30 -3.47
C SER A 46 -2.14 6.12 -3.16
N VAL A 47 -1.79 6.25 -1.88
CA VAL A 47 -0.40 6.20 -1.41
C VAL A 47 -0.31 5.27 -0.22
N ALA A 48 0.60 4.30 -0.29
CA ALA A 48 1.03 3.57 0.90
C ALA A 48 2.15 4.34 1.60
N LEU A 49 1.97 4.67 2.88
CA LEU A 49 2.97 5.35 3.70
C LEU A 49 3.44 4.42 4.81
N MET A 50 4.72 4.04 4.81
CA MET A 50 5.28 3.15 5.81
C MET A 50 6.76 3.43 6.05
N ASP A 51 7.28 3.02 7.21
CA ASP A 51 8.72 2.98 7.43
C ASP A 51 9.29 1.59 7.09
N ALA A 52 10.62 1.49 7.06
CA ALA A 52 11.35 0.27 6.77
C ALA A 52 11.04 -0.88 7.75
N SER A 53 10.61 -0.58 8.98
CA SER A 53 10.24 -1.62 9.96
C SER A 53 8.97 -2.38 9.57
N LYS A 54 8.19 -1.85 8.61
CA LYS A 54 6.98 -2.50 8.10
C LYS A 54 7.26 -3.52 7.01
N VAL A 55 8.47 -3.55 6.44
CA VAL A 55 8.85 -4.52 5.41
C VAL A 55 9.12 -5.88 6.04
N ASN A 56 8.69 -6.96 5.38
CA ASN A 56 8.80 -8.34 5.86
C ASN A 56 8.12 -8.58 7.21
N GLY A 57 7.18 -7.69 7.60
CA GLY A 57 6.34 -7.87 8.76
C GLY A 57 5.32 -9.00 8.56
N ARG A 58 4.51 -9.25 9.59
CA ARG A 58 3.40 -10.20 9.52
C ARG A 58 2.11 -9.42 9.68
N GLY A 59 1.22 -9.50 8.70
CA GLY A 59 -0.14 -9.01 8.81
C GLY A 59 -1.11 -10.07 8.28
N MET A 60 -2.28 -10.17 8.91
CA MET A 60 -3.20 -11.28 8.70
C MET A 60 -4.14 -11.07 7.50
N TYR A 61 -4.49 -9.81 7.20
CA TYR A 61 -5.47 -9.45 6.17
C TYR A 61 -4.87 -8.47 5.17
N ARG A 62 -4.84 -8.86 3.89
CA ARG A 62 -4.45 -7.98 2.79
C ARG A 62 -5.56 -6.98 2.49
N PHE A 63 -5.18 -5.71 2.29
CA PHE A 63 -6.12 -4.67 1.86
C PHE A 63 -5.81 -4.09 0.47
N ALA A 64 -4.58 -4.23 -0.01
CA ALA A 64 -4.16 -3.77 -1.33
C ALA A 64 -2.94 -4.57 -1.81
N GLU A 65 -2.87 -4.86 -3.10
CA GLU A 65 -1.67 -5.29 -3.81
C GLU A 65 -0.77 -4.08 -4.13
N LEU A 66 0.46 -4.30 -4.62
CA LEU A 66 1.31 -3.18 -5.06
C LEU A 66 0.67 -2.39 -6.19
N ALA A 67 0.05 -3.09 -7.15
CA ALA A 67 -0.56 -2.48 -8.32
C ALA A 67 -1.86 -1.72 -8.00
N ASP A 68 -2.42 -1.90 -6.80
CA ASP A 68 -3.62 -1.19 -6.36
C ASP A 68 -3.31 0.22 -5.85
N VAL A 69 -2.03 0.56 -5.61
CA VAL A 69 -1.63 1.91 -5.16
C VAL A 69 -0.82 2.65 -6.22
N ASP A 70 -0.92 3.97 -6.24
CA ASP A 70 -0.18 4.80 -7.21
C ASP A 70 1.25 5.08 -6.75
N ALA A 71 1.48 5.17 -5.44
CA ALA A 71 2.81 5.40 -4.88
C ALA A 71 3.02 4.75 -3.52
N ILE A 72 4.29 4.54 -3.20
CA ILE A 72 4.77 4.06 -1.90
C ILE A 72 5.78 5.09 -1.40
N VAL A 73 5.57 5.61 -0.20
CA VAL A 73 6.49 6.53 0.47
C VAL A 73 7.07 5.81 1.69
N MET A 74 8.40 5.76 1.77
CA MET A 74 9.11 5.20 2.92
C MET A 74 10.44 5.89 3.21
N ASP A 75 10.97 5.72 4.42
CA ASP A 75 12.24 6.30 4.87
C ASP A 75 13.47 5.61 4.24
N ARG A 76 13.39 4.28 4.03
CA ARG A 76 14.39 3.46 3.32
C ARG A 76 13.78 2.14 2.91
N ASP A 77 14.20 1.58 1.77
CA ASP A 77 13.81 0.23 1.32
C ASP A 77 14.85 -0.81 1.78
N PRO A 78 14.58 -1.60 2.83
CA PRO A 78 15.54 -2.59 3.31
C PRO A 78 15.68 -3.73 2.30
N ASP A 79 16.92 -4.04 1.95
CA ASP A 79 17.30 -5.11 1.00
C ASP A 79 16.62 -4.97 -0.38
N ASP A 80 16.26 -3.75 -0.78
CA ASP A 80 15.53 -3.45 -2.02
C ASP A 80 14.24 -4.28 -2.18
N ALA A 81 13.61 -4.68 -1.06
CA ALA A 81 12.51 -5.63 -1.07
C ALA A 81 11.27 -5.08 -1.79
N VAL A 82 10.94 -3.80 -1.58
CA VAL A 82 9.81 -3.15 -2.25
C VAL A 82 10.15 -2.89 -3.72
N ALA A 83 11.34 -2.36 -4.01
CA ALA A 83 11.80 -2.11 -5.38
C ALA A 83 11.82 -3.39 -6.22
N THR A 84 12.31 -4.50 -5.65
CA THR A 84 12.29 -5.82 -6.29
C THR A 84 10.85 -6.27 -6.56
N SER A 85 9.97 -6.15 -5.57
CA SER A 85 8.54 -6.52 -5.75
C SER A 85 7.86 -5.68 -6.84
N ILE A 86 8.22 -4.40 -7.00
CA ILE A 86 7.71 -3.53 -8.09
C ILE A 86 8.25 -4.00 -9.45
N ALA A 87 9.54 -4.33 -9.52
CA ALA A 87 10.18 -4.75 -10.76
C ALA A 87 9.59 -6.06 -11.32
N GLU A 88 9.11 -6.94 -10.43
CA GLU A 88 8.46 -8.21 -10.76
C GLU A 88 7.01 -8.05 -11.27
N ILE A 89 6.38 -6.87 -11.15
CA ILE A 89 5.04 -6.63 -11.68
C ILE A 89 5.10 -6.67 -13.22
N VAL A 90 4.34 -7.60 -13.81
CA VAL A 90 4.31 -7.85 -15.27
C VAL A 90 3.48 -6.79 -16.02
N ASP A 91 2.53 -6.15 -15.34
CA ASP A 91 1.67 -5.11 -15.92
C ASP A 91 2.32 -3.70 -15.82
N ASN A 92 1.81 -2.76 -16.60
CA ASN A 92 2.25 -1.36 -16.61
C ASN A 92 1.80 -0.57 -15.37
N ALA A 93 0.93 -1.14 -14.52
CA ALA A 93 0.47 -0.53 -13.28
C ALA A 93 1.49 -0.69 -12.14
N ARG A 94 2.66 -0.05 -12.30
CA ARG A 94 3.73 -0.04 -11.29
C ARG A 94 3.62 1.20 -10.40
N PRO A 95 3.54 1.06 -9.07
CA PRO A 95 3.55 2.22 -8.19
C PRO A 95 4.90 2.94 -8.22
N ASN A 96 4.87 4.25 -8.00
CA ASN A 96 6.09 5.03 -7.79
C ASN A 96 6.63 4.78 -6.37
N LEU A 97 7.88 4.29 -6.26
CA LEU A 97 8.58 4.20 -4.97
C LEU A 97 9.33 5.50 -4.68
N LEU A 98 8.99 6.14 -3.56
CA LEU A 98 9.57 7.38 -3.09
C LEU A 98 10.29 7.14 -1.76
N ILE A 99 11.62 7.26 -1.78
CA ILE A 99 12.44 7.24 -0.57
C ILE A 99 12.55 8.66 -0.02
N ALA A 100 11.85 8.94 1.08
CA ALA A 100 11.85 10.23 1.75
C ALA A 100 13.08 10.34 2.67
N GLY A 101 14.13 10.99 2.18
CA GLY A 101 15.30 11.37 2.99
C GLY A 101 14.99 12.52 3.96
N ALA A 102 15.80 12.62 5.01
CA ALA A 102 15.88 13.79 5.90
C ALA A 102 16.91 14.80 5.41
#